data_AF-A0A395GHF6-F1
#
_entry.id   AF-A0A395GHF6-F1
#
_cell.length_a   1.000
_cell.length_b   1.000
_cell.length_c   1.000
_cell.angle_alpha   90.00
_cell.angle_beta   90.00
_cell.angle_gamma   90.00
#
_symmetry.space_group_name_H-M   'P 1'
#
loop_
_entity.id
_entity.type
_entity.pdbx_description
1 polymer ?
#
loop_
_entity_poly.entity_id
_entity_poly.type
_entity_poly.pdbx_seq_one_letter_code
_entity_poly.pdbx_strand_id
1 'polypeptide(L)'
;MAPQIPLHEGFLHFPAQSVLKALQMNCLGWEDFQNPCFSEHISSEAKFLLQGCQTVRKGSVSVTDISNLAGNQLLCQHVERISSMLMPDVLLKLSLLTWHFDASGTVSEDLLRFLTGPQNNEDVYKLLWNQYKDRSEHDVTLKVFILEMLRLMTFLQAALATRWNVLMYQWQ
;
A
#
# COMPACT_ATOMS: atom_id res chain seq x y z
N MET A 1 -5.71 -13.27 -31.52
CA MET A 1 -5.30 -12.76 -30.19
C MET A 1 -4.39 -13.81 -29.58
N ALA A 2 -3.16 -13.43 -29.20
CA ALA A 2 -2.26 -14.36 -28.52
C ALA A 2 -2.79 -14.60 -27.09
N PRO A 3 -2.78 -15.85 -26.58
CA PRO A 3 -3.18 -16.11 -25.20
C PRO A 3 -2.17 -15.43 -24.27
N GLN A 4 -2.64 -14.50 -23.43
CA GLN A 4 -1.81 -13.90 -22.40
C GLN A 4 -1.69 -14.87 -21.22
N ILE A 5 -0.45 -15.10 -20.78
CA ILE A 5 -0.12 -16.01 -19.69
C ILE A 5 -0.55 -15.34 -18.37
N PRO A 6 -1.28 -16.03 -17.48
CA PRO A 6 -1.58 -15.53 -16.15
C PRO A 6 -0.28 -15.16 -15.43
N LEU A 7 -0.19 -13.95 -14.88
CA LEU A 7 0.98 -13.55 -14.10
C LEU A 7 1.12 -14.45 -12.88
N HIS A 8 2.28 -15.08 -12.74
CA HIS A 8 2.55 -15.94 -11.59
C HIS A 8 2.50 -15.11 -10.30
N GLU A 9 1.81 -15.63 -9.28
CA GLU A 9 1.53 -14.94 -8.01
C GLU A 9 2.76 -14.33 -7.35
N GLY A 10 3.91 -15.02 -7.45
CA GLY A 10 5.21 -14.51 -6.98
C GLY A 10 5.61 -13.14 -7.53
N PHE A 11 5.18 -12.75 -8.74
CA PHE A 11 5.44 -11.42 -9.30
C PHE A 11 4.50 -10.33 -8.76
N LEU A 12 3.41 -10.70 -8.11
CA LEU A 12 2.41 -9.77 -7.57
C LEU A 12 2.75 -9.33 -6.14
N HIS A 13 3.46 -10.15 -5.37
CA HIS A 13 3.76 -9.82 -3.98
C HIS A 13 4.56 -8.52 -3.83
N PHE A 14 5.67 -8.39 -4.58
CA PHE A 14 6.55 -7.23 -4.42
C PHE A 14 5.84 -5.90 -4.75
N PRO A 15 5.14 -5.75 -5.89
CA PRO A 15 4.39 -4.53 -6.17
C PRO A 15 3.20 -4.33 -5.22
N ALA A 16 2.48 -5.38 -4.84
CA ALA A 16 1.37 -5.26 -3.89
C ALA A 16 1.84 -4.77 -2.51
N GLN A 17 3.00 -5.23 -2.05
CA GLN A 17 3.61 -4.78 -0.80
C GLN A 17 3.89 -3.26 -0.82
N SER A 18 4.22 -2.67 -1.97
CA SER A 18 4.41 -1.21 -2.07
C SER A 18 3.14 -0.43 -1.74
N VAL A 19 1.95 -0.90 -2.14
CA VAL A 19 0.69 -0.26 -1.71
C VAL A 19 0.48 -0.41 -0.21
N LEU A 20 0.75 -1.60 0.35
CA LEU A 20 0.62 -1.83 1.80
C LEU A 20 1.57 -0.95 2.61
N LYS A 21 2.82 -0.79 2.15
CA LYS A 21 3.81 0.13 2.73
C LYS A 21 3.30 1.56 2.70
N ALA A 22 2.88 2.03 1.52
CA ALA A 22 2.37 3.38 1.34
C ALA A 22 1.14 3.68 2.21
N LEU A 23 0.21 2.72 2.33
CA LEU A 23 -0.95 2.82 3.23
C LEU A 23 -0.52 2.87 4.69
N GLN A 24 0.40 2.01 5.14
CA GLN A 24 0.90 2.03 6.53
C GLN A 24 1.61 3.35 6.82
N MET A 25 2.46 3.84 5.90
CA MET A 25 3.14 5.13 6.02
C MET A 25 2.13 6.28 6.15
N ASN A 26 1.10 6.29 5.30
CA ASN A 26 0.02 7.28 5.39
C ASN A 26 -0.72 7.21 6.74
N CYS A 27 -0.98 6.01 7.26
CA CYS A 27 -1.61 5.81 8.57
C CYS A 27 -0.74 6.35 9.71
N LEU A 28 0.56 6.03 9.72
CA LEU A 28 1.48 6.49 10.77
C LEU A 28 1.75 7.99 10.74
N GLY A 29 1.54 8.65 9.60
CA GLY A 29 1.64 10.09 9.51
C GLY A 29 0.55 10.85 10.28
N TRP A 30 -0.57 10.21 10.64
CA TRP A 30 -1.68 10.87 11.35
C TRP A 30 -1.31 11.29 12.77
N GLU A 31 -1.96 12.34 13.26
CA GLU A 31 -1.70 12.93 14.59
C GLU A 31 -2.04 12.00 15.75
N ASP A 32 -2.92 11.03 15.53
CA ASP A 32 -3.29 10.01 16.54
C ASP A 32 -2.07 9.22 17.05
N PHE A 33 -0.98 9.15 16.26
CA PHE A 33 0.28 8.51 16.64
C PHE A 33 1.32 9.49 17.21
N GLN A 34 0.98 10.75 17.45
CA GLN A 34 1.86 11.76 18.07
C GLN A 34 1.83 11.74 19.61
N ASN A 35 1.04 10.85 20.22
CA ASN A 35 0.96 10.76 21.67
C ASN A 35 2.34 10.37 22.27
N PRO A 36 2.95 11.22 23.12
CA PRO A 36 4.26 10.95 23.71
C PRO A 36 4.32 9.61 24.46
N CYS A 37 3.24 9.23 25.13
CA CYS A 37 3.13 7.97 25.87
C CYS A 37 3.22 6.74 24.95
N PHE A 38 2.82 6.88 23.67
CA PHE A 38 2.93 5.81 22.68
C PHE A 38 4.38 5.54 22.31
N SER A 39 5.20 6.59 22.24
CA SER A 39 6.59 6.48 21.84
C SER A 39 7.45 5.77 22.88
N GLU A 40 7.09 5.81 24.16
CA GLU A 40 7.88 5.18 25.24
C GLU A 40 7.91 3.65 25.16
N HIS A 41 6.90 3.03 24.53
CA HIS A 41 6.66 1.59 24.55
C HIS A 41 7.04 0.86 23.24
N ILE A 42 7.59 1.58 22.25
CA ILE A 42 7.95 1.03 20.93
C ILE A 42 9.46 1.02 20.71
N SER A 43 9.93 0.10 19.87
CA SER A 43 11.36 -0.07 19.55
C SER A 43 11.96 1.17 18.88
N SER A 44 13.29 1.31 18.92
CA SER A 44 13.99 2.40 18.23
C SER A 44 13.71 2.43 16.73
N GLU A 45 13.59 1.26 16.10
CA GLU A 45 13.24 1.15 14.69
C GLU A 45 11.80 1.62 14.42
N ALA A 46 10.85 1.26 15.28
CA ALA A 46 9.47 1.73 15.20
C ALA A 46 9.36 3.26 15.39
N LYS A 47 10.16 3.84 16.29
CA LYS A 47 10.28 5.30 16.47
C LYS A 47 10.77 5.99 15.21
N PHE A 48 11.83 5.45 14.60
CA PHE A 48 12.39 5.99 13.36
C PHE A 48 11.36 5.98 12.22
N LEU A 49 10.65 4.84 12.05
CA LEU A 49 9.59 4.71 11.06
C LEU A 49 8.47 5.74 11.29
N LEU A 50 7.99 5.86 12.53
CA LEU A 50 6.93 6.80 12.90
C LEU A 50 7.32 8.25 12.61
N GLN A 51 8.50 8.68 13.04
CA GLN A 51 9.01 10.04 12.81
C GLN A 51 9.16 10.34 11.32
N GLY A 52 9.68 9.40 10.55
CA GLY A 52 9.80 9.56 9.10
C GLY A 52 8.43 9.69 8.42
N CYS A 53 7.46 8.87 8.77
CA CYS A 53 6.09 8.96 8.22
C CYS A 53 5.41 10.30 8.54
N GLN A 54 5.61 10.82 9.75
CA GLN A 54 5.12 12.14 10.14
C GLN A 54 5.79 13.27 9.36
N THR A 55 7.07 13.11 9.03
CA THR A 55 7.81 14.07 8.19
C THR A 55 7.28 14.03 6.76
N VAL A 56 7.06 12.85 6.18
CA VAL A 56 6.45 12.66 4.84
C VAL A 56 5.13 13.41 4.74
N ARG A 57 4.26 13.24 5.73
CA ARG A 57 2.96 13.90 5.74
C ARG A 57 3.03 15.43 5.78
N LYS A 58 4.03 15.99 6.45
CA LYS A 58 4.24 17.45 6.53
C LYS A 58 4.74 18.06 5.22
N GLY A 59 4.96 17.25 4.19
CA GLY A 59 5.33 17.71 2.84
C GLY A 59 6.78 18.16 2.71
N SER A 60 7.63 17.86 3.70
CA SER A 60 9.02 18.31 3.76
C SER A 60 10.00 17.17 3.42
N VAL A 61 9.74 16.42 2.33
CA VAL A 61 10.39 15.11 2.12
C VAL A 61 10.81 14.85 0.69
N SER A 62 11.99 14.22 0.53
CA SER A 62 12.59 13.82 -0.74
C SER A 62 12.24 12.37 -1.13
N VAL A 63 12.46 12.00 -2.41
CA VAL A 63 12.34 10.62 -2.89
C VAL A 63 13.23 9.65 -2.08
N THR A 64 14.40 10.12 -1.64
CA THR A 64 15.34 9.34 -0.82
C THR A 64 14.71 8.96 0.52
N ASP A 65 13.98 9.86 1.15
CA ASP A 65 13.33 9.62 2.44
C ASP A 65 12.16 8.63 2.31
N ILE A 66 11.37 8.73 1.23
CA ILE A 66 10.32 7.74 0.90
C ILE A 66 10.95 6.36 0.71
N SER A 67 12.06 6.29 -0.04
CA SER A 67 12.77 5.03 -0.29
C SER A 67 13.34 4.43 1.00
N ASN A 68 13.93 5.26 1.86
CA ASN A 68 14.45 4.84 3.17
C ASN A 68 13.34 4.28 4.07
N LEU A 69 12.18 4.93 4.09
CA LEU A 69 11.03 4.46 4.87
C LEU A 69 10.44 3.19 4.29
N ALA A 70 10.29 3.10 2.97
CA ALA A 70 9.81 1.90 2.29
C ALA A 70 10.79 0.71 2.44
N GLY A 71 12.07 0.98 2.68
CA GLY A 71 13.12 0.01 2.97
C GLY A 71 13.29 -0.33 4.45
N ASN A 72 12.52 0.28 5.36
CA ASN A 72 12.58 -0.03 6.79
C ASN A 72 12.28 -1.53 7.04
N GLN A 73 13.12 -2.20 7.82
CA GLN A 73 13.07 -3.66 7.96
C GLN A 73 11.79 -4.11 8.68
N LEU A 74 11.42 -3.43 9.77
CA LEU A 74 10.17 -3.67 10.48
C LEU A 74 8.96 -3.53 9.56
N LEU A 75 8.91 -2.47 8.75
CA LEU A 75 7.84 -2.27 7.77
C LEU A 75 7.83 -3.38 6.70
N CYS A 76 9.00 -3.75 6.15
CA CYS A 76 9.12 -4.79 5.13
C CYS A 76 8.61 -6.14 5.62
N GLN A 77 9.08 -6.59 6.79
CA GLN A 77 8.65 -7.87 7.37
C GLN A 77 7.16 -7.89 7.67
N HIS A 78 6.62 -6.76 8.11
CA HIS A 78 5.19 -6.62 8.41
C HIS A 78 4.32 -6.73 7.16
N VAL A 79 4.66 -6.01 6.09
CA VAL A 79 3.87 -6.09 4.84
C VAL A 79 4.03 -7.42 4.11
N GLU A 80 5.18 -8.08 4.25
CA GLU A 80 5.40 -9.43 3.70
C GLU A 80 4.38 -10.40 4.29
N ARG A 81 4.26 -10.42 5.63
CA ARG A 81 3.27 -11.23 6.35
C ARG A 81 1.84 -10.90 5.91
N ILE A 82 1.46 -9.63 5.85
CA ILE A 82 0.13 -9.24 5.39
C ILE A 82 -0.12 -9.75 3.97
N SER A 83 0.82 -9.52 3.06
CA SER A 83 0.69 -9.91 1.65
C SER A 83 0.53 -11.42 1.48
N SER A 84 1.15 -12.24 2.33
CA SER A 84 1.01 -13.71 2.30
C SER A 84 -0.39 -14.21 2.65
N MET A 85 -1.22 -13.38 3.29
CA MET A 85 -2.61 -13.69 3.66
C MET A 85 -3.63 -13.16 2.65
N LEU A 86 -3.19 -12.40 1.64
CA LEU A 86 -4.09 -11.80 0.66
C LEU A 86 -4.37 -12.79 -0.46
N MET A 87 -5.59 -12.75 -1.00
CA MET A 87 -5.94 -13.54 -2.17
C MET A 87 -5.19 -13.04 -3.42
N PRO A 88 -4.90 -13.91 -4.41
CA PRO A 88 -4.25 -13.52 -5.66
C PRO A 88 -4.91 -12.36 -6.39
N ASP A 89 -6.25 -12.30 -6.39
CA ASP A 89 -7.01 -11.18 -6.98
C ASP A 89 -6.72 -9.83 -6.31
N VAL A 90 -6.59 -9.83 -4.98
CA VAL A 90 -6.23 -8.65 -4.20
C VAL A 90 -4.79 -8.24 -4.52
N LEU A 91 -3.87 -9.22 -4.55
CA LEU A 91 -2.47 -8.97 -4.93
C LEU A 91 -2.37 -8.37 -6.34
N LEU A 92 -3.16 -8.86 -7.30
CA LEU A 92 -3.23 -8.31 -8.65
C LEU A 92 -3.69 -6.85 -8.64
N LYS A 93 -4.82 -6.56 -7.98
CA LYS A 93 -5.36 -5.19 -7.87
C LYS A 93 -4.36 -4.21 -7.27
N LEU A 94 -3.67 -4.61 -6.20
CA LEU A 94 -2.64 -3.78 -5.57
C LEU A 94 -1.40 -3.63 -6.47
N SER A 95 -1.00 -4.70 -7.17
CA SER A 95 0.15 -4.65 -8.09
C SER A 95 -0.08 -3.71 -9.26
N LEU A 96 -1.27 -3.76 -9.86
CA LEU A 96 -1.64 -2.86 -10.96
C LEU A 96 -1.58 -1.40 -10.50
N LEU A 97 -2.05 -1.11 -9.28
CA LEU A 97 -1.98 0.22 -8.71
C LEU A 97 -0.53 0.72 -8.56
N THR A 98 0.36 -0.13 -8.04
CA THR A 98 1.79 0.22 -7.95
C THR A 98 2.39 0.46 -9.32
N TRP A 99 2.21 -0.47 -10.27
CA TRP A 99 2.79 -0.33 -11.61
C TRP A 99 2.27 0.86 -12.40
N HIS A 100 1.07 1.34 -12.09
CA HIS A 100 0.54 2.57 -12.70
C HIS A 100 1.37 3.80 -12.31
N PHE A 101 1.80 3.89 -11.05
CA PHE A 101 2.57 5.04 -10.55
C PHE A 101 4.08 4.84 -10.60
N ASP A 102 4.56 3.60 -10.54
CA ASP A 102 5.97 3.26 -10.69
C ASP A 102 6.13 1.87 -11.30
N ALA A 103 6.62 1.85 -12.54
CA ALA A 103 6.85 0.61 -13.28
C ALA A 103 7.87 -0.32 -12.60
N SER A 104 8.75 0.20 -11.75
CA SER A 104 9.71 -0.63 -11.01
C SER A 104 9.09 -1.41 -9.85
N GLY A 105 7.84 -1.10 -9.48
CA GLY A 105 7.10 -1.78 -8.42
C GLY A 105 7.40 -1.24 -7.01
N THR A 106 8.02 -0.08 -6.88
CA THR A 106 8.40 0.52 -5.59
C THR A 106 7.39 1.57 -5.13
N VAL A 107 7.56 2.06 -3.90
CA VAL A 107 6.72 3.12 -3.35
C VAL A 107 7.12 4.45 -3.98
N SER A 108 6.19 5.08 -4.71
CA SER A 108 6.39 6.41 -5.28
C SER A 108 5.63 7.51 -4.54
N GLU A 109 6.06 8.75 -4.74
CA GLU A 109 5.37 9.93 -4.21
C GLU A 109 3.94 10.05 -4.78
N ASP A 110 3.76 9.75 -6.07
CA ASP A 110 2.45 9.81 -6.73
C ASP A 110 1.49 8.75 -6.16
N LEU A 111 1.98 7.56 -5.84
CA LEU A 111 1.19 6.54 -5.14
C LEU A 111 0.75 7.04 -3.75
N LEU A 112 1.68 7.61 -2.96
CA LEU A 112 1.36 8.18 -1.65
C LEU A 112 0.30 9.28 -1.76
N ARG A 113 0.45 10.19 -2.74
CA ARG A 113 -0.49 11.29 -3.01
C ARG A 113 -1.86 10.75 -3.41
N PHE A 114 -1.92 9.79 -4.31
CA PHE A 114 -3.16 9.14 -4.73
C PHE A 114 -3.92 8.55 -3.53
N LEU A 115 -3.22 7.85 -2.63
CA LEU A 115 -3.81 7.20 -1.47
C LEU A 115 -4.39 8.18 -0.43
N THR A 116 -4.06 9.48 -0.49
CA THR A 116 -4.70 10.50 0.36
C THR A 116 -6.13 10.82 -0.07
N GLY A 117 -6.47 10.60 -1.35
CA GLY A 117 -7.76 10.97 -1.92
C GLY A 117 -8.16 10.08 -3.11
N PRO A 118 -8.33 8.76 -2.93
CA PRO A 118 -8.54 7.82 -4.04
C PRO A 118 -9.85 8.03 -4.81
N GLN A 119 -10.86 8.68 -4.21
CA GLN A 119 -12.23 8.77 -4.75
C GLN A 119 -12.35 9.56 -6.07
N ASN A 120 -11.44 10.50 -6.33
CA ASN A 120 -11.57 11.45 -7.44
C ASN A 120 -10.69 11.10 -8.66
N ASN A 121 -10.33 9.83 -8.83
CA ASN A 121 -9.35 9.38 -9.82
C ASN A 121 -9.94 8.36 -10.81
N GLU A 122 -11.09 8.68 -11.41
CA GLU A 122 -11.80 7.77 -12.33
C GLU A 122 -10.92 7.30 -13.50
N ASP A 123 -10.09 8.19 -14.06
CA ASP A 123 -9.18 7.86 -15.16
C ASP A 123 -8.14 6.79 -14.75
N VAL A 124 -7.61 6.87 -13.52
CA VAL A 124 -6.71 5.86 -12.98
C VAL A 124 -7.41 4.51 -12.91
N TYR A 125 -8.63 4.46 -12.35
CA TYR A 125 -9.36 3.20 -12.26
C TYR A 125 -9.75 2.63 -13.62
N LYS A 126 -10.04 3.47 -14.60
CA LYS A 126 -10.33 3.03 -15.97
C LYS A 126 -9.11 2.35 -16.60
N LEU A 127 -7.91 2.92 -16.42
CA LEU A 127 -6.67 2.30 -16.87
C LEU A 127 -6.40 0.98 -16.15
N LEU A 128 -6.54 0.95 -14.83
CA LEU A 128 -6.36 -0.25 -14.02
C LEU A 128 -7.36 -1.35 -14.39
N TRP A 129 -8.62 -0.99 -14.64
CA TRP A 129 -9.67 -1.93 -15.05
C TRP A 129 -9.36 -2.57 -16.41
N ASN A 130 -8.89 -1.79 -17.39
CA ASN A 130 -8.47 -2.33 -18.68
C ASN A 130 -7.34 -3.36 -18.50
N GLN A 131 -6.32 -3.04 -17.70
CA GLN A 131 -5.21 -3.95 -17.42
C GLN A 131 -5.66 -5.18 -16.61
N TYR A 132 -6.61 -5.01 -15.70
CA TYR A 132 -7.17 -6.09 -14.90
C TYR A 132 -7.94 -7.09 -15.78
N LYS A 133 -8.76 -6.61 -16.71
CA LYS A 133 -9.50 -7.47 -17.64
C LYS A 133 -8.61 -8.33 -18.52
N ASP A 134 -7.45 -7.83 -18.91
CA ASP A 134 -6.50 -8.59 -19.72
C ASP A 134 -5.78 -9.70 -18.92
N ARG A 135 -5.83 -9.63 -17.58
CA ARG A 135 -5.02 -10.45 -16.66
C ARG A 135 -5.83 -11.27 -15.67
N SER A 136 -7.15 -11.07 -15.61
CA SER A 136 -8.08 -11.74 -14.71
C SER A 136 -9.08 -12.55 -15.51
N GLU A 137 -9.45 -13.71 -14.99
CA GLU A 137 -10.55 -14.52 -15.52
C GLU A 137 -11.94 -13.95 -15.15
N HIS A 138 -11.97 -12.92 -14.29
CA HIS A 138 -13.21 -12.31 -13.81
C HIS A 138 -13.73 -11.26 -14.80
N ASP A 139 -14.93 -11.48 -15.32
CA ASP A 139 -15.64 -10.45 -16.08
C ASP A 139 -16.36 -9.48 -15.14
N VAL A 140 -15.77 -8.31 -14.95
CA VAL A 140 -16.33 -7.23 -14.11
C VAL A 140 -16.50 -5.95 -14.92
N THR A 141 -17.58 -5.22 -14.65
CA THR A 141 -17.78 -3.89 -15.23
C THR A 141 -16.85 -2.87 -14.55
N LEU A 142 -16.52 -1.77 -15.25
CA LEU A 142 -15.71 -0.68 -14.68
C LEU A 142 -16.28 -0.18 -13.35
N LYS A 143 -17.61 -0.01 -13.27
CA LYS A 143 -18.29 0.43 -12.04
C LYS A 143 -18.07 -0.52 -10.87
N VAL A 144 -18.17 -1.83 -11.11
CA VAL A 144 -17.94 -2.86 -10.08
C VAL A 144 -16.48 -2.83 -9.64
N PHE A 145 -15.55 -2.78 -10.59
CA PHE A 145 -14.12 -2.70 -10.30
C PHE A 145 -13.75 -1.47 -9.44
N ILE A 146 -14.27 -0.28 -9.76
CA ILE A 146 -14.06 0.94 -8.97
C ILE A 146 -14.55 0.74 -7.54
N LEU A 147 -15.78 0.21 -7.37
CA LEU A 147 -16.35 -0.02 -6.04
C LEU A 147 -15.52 -1.03 -5.24
N GLU A 148 -15.03 -2.08 -5.88
CA GLU A 148 -14.15 -3.07 -5.23
C GLU A 148 -12.81 -2.46 -4.81
N MET A 149 -12.17 -1.68 -5.68
CA MET A 149 -10.92 -0.99 -5.37
C MET A 149 -11.07 -0.04 -4.19
N LEU A 150 -12.12 0.77 -4.18
CA LEU A 150 -12.39 1.71 -3.10
C LEU A 150 -12.65 0.98 -1.78
N ARG A 151 -13.49 -0.06 -1.79
CA ARG A 151 -13.75 -0.89 -0.61
C ARG A 151 -12.49 -1.56 -0.09
N LEU A 152 -11.66 -2.09 -0.99
CA LEU A 152 -10.38 -2.71 -0.66
C LEU A 152 -9.46 -1.70 0.03
N MET A 153 -9.27 -0.50 -0.54
CA MET A 153 -8.42 0.53 0.05
C MET A 153 -8.94 1.00 1.41
N THR A 154 -10.25 1.25 1.53
CA THR A 154 -10.86 1.63 2.82
C THR A 154 -10.65 0.55 3.88
N PHE A 155 -10.85 -0.73 3.52
CA PHE A 155 -10.63 -1.85 4.43
C PHE A 155 -9.16 -1.97 4.85
N LEU A 156 -8.22 -1.91 3.90
CA LEU A 156 -6.80 -2.01 4.19
C LEU A 156 -6.33 -0.84 5.06
N GLN A 157 -6.76 0.38 4.76
CA GLN A 157 -6.42 1.56 5.56
C GLN A 157 -6.95 1.43 6.99
N ALA A 158 -8.21 1.04 7.18
CA ALA A 158 -8.78 0.82 8.52
C ALA A 158 -8.03 -0.31 9.28
N ALA A 159 -7.67 -1.39 8.58
CA ALA A 159 -6.92 -2.49 9.18
C ALA A 159 -5.51 -2.05 9.60
N LEU A 160 -4.76 -1.38 8.72
CA LEU A 160 -3.38 -0.90 8.96
C LEU A 160 -3.31 0.23 9.99
N ALA A 161 -4.38 1.00 10.16
CA ALA A 161 -4.50 1.96 11.26
C ALA A 161 -4.69 1.28 12.62
N THR A 162 -5.27 0.08 12.65
CA THR A 162 -5.70 -0.59 13.88
C THR A 162 -5.05 -1.98 14.05
N ARG A 163 -5.77 -3.05 13.68
CA ARG A 163 -5.41 -4.45 13.93
C ARG A 163 -4.15 -4.93 13.21
N TRP A 164 -3.78 -4.29 12.11
CA TRP A 164 -2.59 -4.59 11.31
C TRP A 164 -1.59 -3.44 11.38
N ASN A 165 -1.62 -2.64 12.44
CA ASN A 165 -0.67 -1.55 12.60
C ASN A 165 0.71 -2.09 13.01
N VAL A 166 1.73 -1.72 12.24
CA VAL A 166 3.14 -2.14 12.47
C VAL A 166 3.67 -1.76 13.86
N LEU A 167 3.16 -0.70 14.49
CA LEU A 167 3.58 -0.27 15.83
C LEU A 167 2.92 -1.05 16.97
N MET A 168 1.73 -1.61 16.71
CA MET A 168 0.93 -2.35 17.70
C MET A 168 1.21 -3.85 17.68
N TYR A 169 1.76 -4.33 16.56
CA TYR A 169 2.08 -5.73 16.35
C TYR A 169 3.42 -6.08 17.01
N GLN A 170 3.41 -6.21 18.34
CA GLN A 170 4.48 -6.85 19.09
C GLN A 170 4.27 -8.36 19.04
N TRP A 171 5.17 -9.10 18.39
CA TRP A 171 5.30 -10.54 18.63
C TRP A 171 6.57 -10.79 19.43
N GLN A 172 6.36 -11.51 20.54
CA GLN A 172 7.36 -12.26 21.30
C GLN A 172 7.95 -13.38 20.44
#